data_AF-A0A7X0GS35-F1
#
_entry.id   AF-A0A7X0GS35-F1
#
_cell.length_a   1.000
_cell.length_b   1.000
_cell.length_c   1.000
_cell.angle_alpha   90.00
_cell.angle_beta   90.00
_cell.angle_gamma   90.00
#
_symmetry.space_group_name_H-M   'P 1'
#
loop_
_entity.id
_entity.type
_entity.pdbx_description
1 polymer ?
#
loop_
_entity_poly.entity_id
_entity_poly.type
_entity_poly.pdbx_seq_one_letter_code
_entity_poly.pdbx_strand_id
1 'polypeptide(L)' 'MHNRDRGASDLVILAAQDFTGEPMARIHFPGRVPPGLHGSWVPDA' A
#
# COMPACT_ATOMS: atom_id res chain seq x y z
N MET A 1 -2.26 2.49 1.99
CA MET A 1 -2.35 3.57 2.99
C MET A 1 -3.18 4.72 2.44
N HIS A 2 -4.13 5.26 3.19
CA HIS A 2 -4.83 6.49 2.80
C HIS A 2 -4.00 7.72 3.21
N ASN A 3 -3.77 8.63 2.26
CA ASN A 3 -3.12 9.92 2.48
C ASN A 3 -4.18 11.03 2.38
N ARG A 4 -4.47 11.68 3.52
CA ARG A 4 -5.56 12.68 3.62
C ARG A 4 -5.17 14.01 2.99
N ASP A 5 -3.92 14.43 3.12
CA ASP A 5 -3.42 15.71 2.62
C ASP A 5 -3.48 15.75 1.09
N ARG A 6 -3.20 14.62 0.45
CA ARG A 6 -3.25 14.48 -1.01
C ARG A 6 -4.60 13.94 -1.53
N GLY A 7 -5.55 13.63 -0.65
CA GLY A 7 -6.82 13.01 -1.03
C GLY A 7 -6.67 11.69 -1.81
N ALA A 8 -5.60 10.94 -1.56
CA ALA A 8 -5.17 9.82 -2.39
C ALA A 8 -4.81 8.57 -1.56
N SER A 9 -4.52 7.46 -2.23
CA SER A 9 -4.01 6.24 -1.60
C SER A 9 -2.61 5.89 -2.11
N ASP A 10 -1.83 5.22 -1.29
CA ASP A 10 -0.56 4.59 -1.65
C ASP A 10 -0.64 3.07 -1.45
N LEU A 11 -0.03 2.27 -2.32
CA LEU A 11 0.35 0.89 -2.02
C LEU A 11 1.74 0.90 -1.39
N VAL A 12 1.87 0.31 -0.20
CA VAL A 12 3.11 0.30 0.58
C VAL A 12 3.61 -1.14 0.67
N ILE A 13 4.87 -1.36 0.31
CA ILE A 13 5.56 -2.66 0.40
C ILE A 13 6.58 -2.56 1.54
N LEU A 14 6.46 -3.45 2.52
CA LEU A 14 7.31 -3.51 3.72
C LEU A 14 8.12 -4.80 3.74
N ALA A 15 9.25 -4.80 4.43
CA ALA A 15 9.96 -6.02 4.78
C ALA A 15 9.18 -6.76 5.88
N ALA A 16 8.78 -8.01 5.62
CA ALA A 16 7.94 -8.77 6.56
C ALA A 16 8.65 -9.06 7.90
N GLN A 17 9.98 -9.10 7.89
CA GLN A 17 10.83 -9.29 9.07
C GLN A 17 11.07 -8.00 9.89
N ASP A 18 10.72 -6.82 9.36
CA ASP A 18 10.89 -5.54 10.05
C ASP A 18 9.81 -4.53 9.61
N PHE A 19 8.71 -4.49 10.35
CA PHE A 19 7.62 -3.54 10.12
C PHE A 19 7.93 -2.13 10.63
N THR A 20 9.02 -1.92 11.37
CA THR A 20 9.38 -0.62 11.94
C THR A 20 10.36 0.16 11.08
N GLY A 21 11.05 -0.51 10.16
CA GLY A 21 11.93 0.11 9.17
C GLY A 21 11.17 0.92 8.11
N GLU A 22 11.93 1.65 7.29
CA GLU A 22 11.39 2.39 6.14
C GLU A 22 10.77 1.44 5.10
N PRO A 23 9.71 1.86 4.38
CA PRO A 23 9.13 1.04 3.33
C PRO A 23 10.12 0.71 2.21
N MET A 24 10.11 -0.54 1.75
CA MET A 24 10.91 -0.97 0.60
C MET A 24 10.46 -0.28 -0.68
N ALA A 25 9.15 -0.06 -0.82
CA ALA A 25 8.58 0.72 -1.90
C ALA A 25 7.27 1.38 -1.50
N ARG A 26 6.98 2.50 -2.16
CA ARG A 26 5.68 3.17 -2.08
C ARG A 26 5.23 3.55 -3.48
N ILE A 27 4.07 3.04 -3.87
CA ILE A 27 3.44 3.31 -5.16
C ILE A 27 2.30 4.29 -4.92
N HIS A 28 2.38 5.47 -5.56
CA HIS A 28 1.40 6.52 -5.40
C HIS A 28 0.25 6.37 -6.40
N PHE A 29 -0.97 6.25 -5.91
CA PHE A 29 -2.14 6.34 -6.79
C PHE A 29 -2.55 7.80 -6.99
N PRO A 30 -3.09 8.14 -8.18
CA PRO A 30 -3.55 9.50 -8.48
C PRO A 30 -4.83 9.88 -7.72
N GLY A 31 -5.50 8.93 -7.08
CA GLY A 31 -6.74 9.16 -6.32
C GLY A 31 -6.92 8.19 -5.16
N ARG A 32 -8.03 8.33 -4.45
CA ARG A 32 -8.37 7.49 -3.30
C ARG A 32 -8.92 6.13 -3.73
N VAL A 33 -8.35 5.08 -3.17
CA VAL A 33 -8.97 3.74 -3.16
C VAL A 33 -10.03 3.69 -2.06
N PRO A 34 -11.30 3.30 -2.32
CA PRO A 34 -12.33 3.15 -1.30
C PRO A 34 -12.01 2.07 -0.23
N PRO A 35 -12.68 2.06 0.94
CA PRO A 35 -12.53 0.99 1.92
C PRO A 35 -12.89 -0.36 1.29
N GLY A 36 -11.99 -1.33 1.41
CA GLY A 36 -12.19 -2.70 0.92
C GLY A 36 -12.55 -3.69 2.04
N LEU A 37 -12.59 -4.97 1.68
CA LEU A 37 -12.69 -6.10 2.60
C LEU A 37 -11.35 -6.86 2.60
N HIS A 38 -11.36 -8.11 2.12
CA HIS A 38 -10.19 -8.97 2.04
C HIS A 38 -9.44 -8.76 0.72
N GLY A 39 -8.13 -9.03 0.71
CA GLY A 39 -7.30 -9.10 -0.49
C GLY A 39 -6.29 -10.24 -0.38
N SER A 40 -5.83 -10.73 -1.53
CA SER A 40 -4.85 -11.82 -1.62
C SER A 40 -3.78 -11.47 -2.65
N TRP A 41 -2.57 -11.98 -2.44
CA TRP A 41 -1.51 -12.01 -3.45
C TRP A 41 -1.52 -13.37 -4.16
N VAL A 42 -1.32 -13.37 -5.47
CA VAL A 42 -1.14 -14.57 -6.29
C VAL A 42 0.12 -14.35 -7.12
N PRO A 43 1.11 -15.26 -7.08
CA PRO A 43 2.29 -15.14 -7.92
C PRO A 43 1.92 -15.37 -9.39
N ASP A 44 2.76 -14.86 -10.30
CA ASP A 44 2.71 -15.27 -11.70
C ASP A 44 3.10 -16.76 -11.86
N ALA A 45 2.85 -17.32 -13.05
CA ALA A 45 3.17 -18.72 -13.39
C ALA A 45 4.66 -18.95 -13.65
#